data_AF-T0QFI2-F1
#
_entry.id   AF-T0QFI2-F1
#
_cell.length_a   1.000
_cell.length_b   1.000
_cell.length_c   1.000
_cell.angle_alpha   90.00
_cell.angle_beta   90.00
_cell.angle_gamma   90.00
#
_symmetry.space_group_name_H-M   'P 1'
#
loop_
_entity.id
_entity.type
_entity.pdbx_description
1 polymer ?
#
loop_
_entity_poly.entity_id
_entity_poly.type
_entity_poly.pdbx_seq_one_letter_code
_entity_poly.pdbx_strand_id
1 'polypeptide(L)'
;MKRDPSATALCAKCLPRGPRYRLPNATSLDDAVRLLREATNIVVLVGAGISVSCGIPDFRSENGIYTIIQKMGLNLPEPEALFDIDFFRSDPSPFFHFAMDFFNGTYTPSRTHRFLRELHDAKKLLRVYSQNIDGLEADAGVPNVVACHGSLATASCMLCGKNAPTSTLRLSEVVAANAIPRCDCGGVMKPDITFFGQALAPSIRESLAMDAPKVDLLIVIGTSLQVSPVSDIPAYLPRDVPQLLINMESVIARGTDGFDVELLGACDTVVEYLHHAMATTNDEAATVAGSPHHHEPNVYCFGTDACYWSDDEDDDEKGPLVDDYFQCDGCAEEVDCEEAPRYSCTTCFDYDLCEACHASDAVKASHYDGQHEFALH
;
A
#
# COMPACT_ATOMS: atom_id res chain seq x y z
N MET A 1 13.22 -27.23 35.78
CA MET A 1 13.44 -27.29 34.31
C MET A 1 13.92 -25.91 33.91
N LYS A 2 15.22 -25.78 33.61
CA LYS A 2 15.90 -24.49 33.38
C LYS A 2 15.50 -23.95 32.00
N ARG A 3 15.11 -22.67 31.92
CA ARG A 3 14.89 -21.95 30.66
C ARG A 3 16.24 -21.69 29.98
N ASP A 4 16.25 -21.86 28.67
CA ASP A 4 17.36 -21.58 27.77
C ASP A 4 17.63 -20.06 27.70
N PRO A 5 18.87 -19.57 27.92
CA PRO A 5 19.20 -18.14 27.88
C PRO A 5 19.54 -17.56 26.49
N SER A 6 19.44 -18.31 25.38
CA SER A 6 19.88 -17.83 24.06
C SER A 6 18.78 -17.52 23.03
N ALA A 7 17.52 -17.36 23.44
CA ALA A 7 16.51 -16.75 22.60
C ALA A 7 16.36 -15.27 22.98
N THR A 8 17.25 -14.42 22.47
CA THR A 8 16.99 -12.97 22.39
C THR A 8 15.76 -12.77 21.51
N ALA A 9 14.59 -12.74 22.13
CA ALA A 9 13.42 -12.13 21.54
C ALA A 9 13.80 -10.68 21.22
N LEU A 10 13.97 -10.38 19.93
CA LEU A 10 14.09 -9.00 19.47
C LEU A 10 12.83 -8.28 19.93
N CYS A 11 13.03 -7.38 20.89
CA CYS A 11 11.99 -6.54 21.42
C CYS A 11 11.49 -5.62 20.29
N ALA A 12 10.18 -5.35 20.24
CA ALA A 12 9.59 -4.32 19.37
C ALA A 12 10.23 -2.92 19.54
N LYS A 13 11.10 -2.73 20.56
CA LYS A 13 12.00 -1.58 20.77
C LYS A 13 13.12 -1.42 19.71
N CYS A 14 13.23 -2.32 18.72
CA CYS A 14 14.35 -2.35 17.77
C CYS A 14 13.97 -2.00 16.31
N LEU A 15 12.76 -1.49 16.04
CA LEU A 15 12.44 -0.97 14.71
C LEU A 15 13.35 0.22 14.39
N PRO A 16 14.09 0.19 13.27
CA PRO A 16 15.08 1.20 12.98
C PRO A 16 14.46 2.59 12.81
N ARG A 17 14.75 3.52 13.74
CA ARG A 17 14.36 4.93 13.63
C ARG A 17 15.42 5.74 12.92
N GLY A 18 15.03 6.50 11.92
CA GLY A 18 15.90 7.20 10.96
C GLY A 18 15.73 6.64 9.55
N PRO A 19 16.07 7.44 8.53
CA PRO A 19 15.78 7.10 7.15
C PRO A 19 16.40 5.77 6.72
N ARG A 20 15.71 5.11 5.80
CA ARG A 20 16.21 3.92 5.10
C ARG A 20 16.97 4.38 3.87
N TYR A 21 18.22 3.93 3.75
CA TYR A 21 19.07 4.20 2.59
C TYR A 21 19.12 2.97 1.68
N ARG A 22 19.29 3.19 0.36
CA ARG A 22 19.51 2.13 -0.63
C ARG A 22 20.68 1.23 -0.19
N LEU A 23 20.48 -0.07 -0.30
CA LEU A 23 21.47 -1.05 0.09
C LEU A 23 22.59 -1.13 -0.97
N PRO A 24 23.87 -0.98 -0.59
CA PRO A 24 24.98 -0.93 -1.55
C PRO A 24 25.25 -2.27 -2.25
N ASN A 25 24.63 -3.36 -1.79
CA ASN A 25 24.80 -4.73 -2.29
C ASN A 25 23.56 -5.25 -3.05
N ALA A 26 22.62 -4.37 -3.38
CA ALA A 26 21.46 -4.67 -4.19
C ALA A 26 21.22 -3.50 -5.15
N THR A 27 21.90 -3.50 -6.30
CA THR A 27 21.74 -2.41 -7.28
C THR A 27 21.49 -2.93 -8.69
N SER A 28 21.76 -4.21 -8.94
CA SER A 28 21.63 -4.78 -10.28
C SER A 28 20.34 -5.57 -10.50
N LEU A 29 19.96 -5.74 -11.76
CA LEU A 29 18.88 -6.65 -12.14
C LEU A 29 19.16 -8.10 -11.70
N ASP A 30 20.43 -8.51 -11.75
CA ASP A 30 20.87 -9.82 -11.25
C ASP A 30 20.69 -9.94 -9.73
N ASP A 31 20.91 -8.85 -8.98
CA ASP A 31 20.62 -8.80 -7.55
C ASP A 31 19.14 -8.95 -7.28
N ALA A 32 18.26 -8.26 -8.03
CA ALA A 32 16.82 -8.40 -7.89
C ALA A 32 16.37 -9.87 -8.10
N VAL A 33 16.88 -10.52 -9.15
CA VAL A 33 16.58 -11.94 -9.43
C VAL A 33 17.15 -12.86 -8.35
N ARG A 34 18.38 -12.61 -7.88
CA ARG A 34 19.00 -13.37 -6.79
C ARG A 34 18.19 -13.24 -5.50
N LEU A 35 17.81 -12.02 -5.11
CA LEU A 35 17.01 -11.74 -3.92
C LEU A 35 15.67 -12.48 -3.97
N LEU A 36 14.96 -12.45 -5.10
CA LEU A 36 13.72 -13.20 -5.31
C LEU A 36 13.92 -14.73 -5.18
N ARG A 37 15.03 -15.26 -5.72
CA ARG A 37 15.37 -16.69 -5.60
C ARG A 37 15.70 -17.10 -4.16
N GLU A 38 16.40 -16.25 -3.41
CA GLU A 38 16.87 -16.54 -2.05
C GLU A 38 15.81 -16.29 -0.96
N ALA A 39 14.98 -15.27 -1.12
CA ALA A 39 13.97 -14.86 -0.15
C ALA A 39 12.92 -15.94 0.12
N THR A 40 12.48 -16.03 1.36
CA THR A 40 11.47 -17.01 1.84
C THR A 40 10.32 -16.35 2.60
N ASN A 41 10.45 -15.08 2.96
CA ASN A 41 9.47 -14.29 3.69
C ASN A 41 9.25 -12.96 2.98
N ILE A 42 8.73 -13.02 1.76
CA ILE A 42 8.50 -11.86 0.91
C ILE A 42 7.23 -11.14 1.35
N VAL A 43 7.36 -9.85 1.66
CA VAL A 43 6.22 -8.93 1.78
C VAL A 43 6.02 -8.24 0.44
N VAL A 44 4.79 -8.22 -0.06
CA VAL A 44 4.45 -7.51 -1.29
C VAL A 44 3.43 -6.43 -0.97
N LEU A 45 3.73 -5.19 -1.34
CA LEU A 45 2.80 -4.06 -1.27
C LEU A 45 2.30 -3.75 -2.68
N VAL A 46 0.99 -3.80 -2.88
CA VAL A 46 0.38 -3.59 -4.20
C VAL A 46 -0.63 -2.45 -4.21
N GLY A 47 -0.74 -1.77 -5.35
CA GLY A 47 -1.79 -0.79 -5.62
C GLY A 47 -2.43 -0.97 -6.99
N ALA A 48 -3.12 0.07 -7.46
CA ALA A 48 -4.04 -0.05 -8.59
C ALA A 48 -3.35 -0.45 -9.91
N GLY A 49 -2.04 -0.22 -10.04
CA GLY A 49 -1.26 -0.57 -11.22
C GLY A 49 -1.30 -2.06 -11.58
N ILE A 50 -1.46 -2.95 -10.59
CA ILE A 50 -1.56 -4.40 -10.86
C ILE A 50 -2.89 -4.81 -11.50
N SER A 51 -3.90 -3.95 -11.44
CA SER A 51 -5.26 -4.16 -11.93
C SER A 51 -5.57 -3.41 -13.24
N VAL A 52 -4.66 -2.55 -13.72
CA VAL A 52 -4.84 -1.78 -14.97
C VAL A 52 -5.06 -2.70 -16.18
N SER A 53 -4.26 -3.76 -16.31
CA SER A 53 -4.40 -4.75 -17.40
C SER A 53 -5.66 -5.61 -17.28
N CYS A 54 -6.33 -5.59 -16.11
CA CYS A 54 -7.62 -6.26 -15.90
C CYS A 54 -8.78 -5.43 -16.46
N GLY A 55 -8.55 -4.17 -16.86
CA GLY A 55 -9.60 -3.23 -17.28
C GLY A 55 -10.14 -2.36 -16.15
N ILE A 56 -9.46 -2.34 -15.00
CA ILE A 56 -9.77 -1.48 -13.85
C ILE A 56 -8.80 -0.28 -13.91
N PRO A 57 -9.26 0.94 -14.20
CA PRO A 57 -8.37 2.08 -14.24
C PRO A 57 -7.84 2.39 -12.84
N ASP A 58 -6.62 2.92 -12.77
CA ASP A 58 -6.06 3.46 -11.55
C ASP A 58 -6.76 4.78 -11.16
N PHE A 59 -6.35 5.41 -10.07
CA PHE A 59 -7.02 6.63 -9.62
C PHE A 59 -6.57 7.87 -10.39
N ARG A 60 -5.27 7.97 -10.71
CA ARG A 60 -4.59 9.25 -10.97
C ARG A 60 -4.03 9.40 -12.38
N SER A 61 -3.87 8.34 -13.16
CA SER A 61 -3.39 8.45 -14.53
C SER A 61 -4.34 9.28 -15.40
N GLU A 62 -3.89 9.65 -16.60
CA GLU A 62 -4.69 10.40 -17.59
C GLU A 62 -6.04 9.74 -17.91
N ASN A 63 -6.14 8.42 -17.76
CA ASN A 63 -7.38 7.64 -17.96
C ASN A 63 -7.94 7.08 -16.64
N GLY A 64 -7.48 7.62 -15.52
CA GLY A 64 -7.84 7.19 -14.18
C GLY A 64 -9.24 7.61 -13.74
N ILE A 65 -9.66 7.09 -12.59
CA ILE A 65 -10.97 7.33 -11.97
C ILE A 65 -11.27 8.83 -11.82
N TYR A 66 -10.29 9.65 -11.44
CA TYR A 66 -10.52 11.08 -11.23
C TYR A 66 -10.84 11.82 -12.52
N THR A 67 -10.19 11.47 -13.63
CA THR A 67 -10.51 12.02 -14.94
C THR A 67 -11.88 11.53 -15.43
N ILE A 68 -12.25 10.28 -15.15
CA ILE A 68 -13.58 9.74 -15.48
C ILE A 68 -14.66 10.51 -14.71
N ILE A 69 -14.49 10.70 -13.40
CA ILE A 69 -15.43 11.44 -12.54
C ILE A 69 -15.64 12.87 -13.04
N GLN A 70 -14.56 13.57 -13.39
CA GLN A 70 -14.65 14.93 -13.94
C GLN A 70 -15.48 14.97 -15.23
N LYS A 71 -15.32 13.96 -16.11
CA LYS A 71 -16.09 13.84 -17.35
C LYS A 71 -17.56 13.47 -17.13
N MET A 72 -17.89 12.78 -16.04
CA MET A 72 -19.27 12.43 -15.69
C MET A 72 -20.10 13.65 -15.21
N GLY A 73 -19.45 14.77 -14.86
CA GLY A 73 -20.13 15.97 -14.40
C GLY A 73 -20.84 15.79 -13.04
N LEU A 74 -20.31 14.91 -12.19
CA LEU A 74 -20.80 14.74 -10.82
C LEU A 74 -20.56 16.04 -10.02
N ASN A 75 -21.51 16.39 -9.16
CA ASN A 75 -21.41 17.57 -8.29
C ASN A 75 -20.47 17.28 -7.09
N LEU A 76 -19.17 17.24 -7.36
CA LEU A 76 -18.11 17.04 -6.38
C LEU A 76 -17.24 18.30 -6.30
N PRO A 77 -16.78 18.72 -5.10
CA PRO A 77 -15.79 19.79 -4.98
C PRO A 77 -14.50 19.42 -5.73
N GLU A 78 -14.05 18.18 -5.54
CA GLU A 78 -12.87 17.57 -6.17
C GLU A 78 -13.07 16.05 -6.29
N PRO A 79 -12.39 15.36 -7.22
CA PRO A 79 -12.58 13.92 -7.46
C PRO A 79 -12.39 13.05 -6.22
N GLU A 80 -11.46 13.42 -5.35
CA GLU A 80 -11.14 12.76 -4.07
C GLU A 80 -12.35 12.72 -3.13
N ALA A 81 -13.23 13.73 -3.20
CA ALA A 81 -14.44 13.82 -2.37
C ALA A 81 -15.41 12.65 -2.58
N LEU A 82 -15.29 11.92 -3.70
CA LEU A 82 -16.07 10.70 -3.93
C LEU A 82 -15.82 9.64 -2.85
N PHE A 83 -14.60 9.60 -2.31
CA PHE A 83 -14.17 8.68 -1.27
C PHE A 83 -13.94 9.39 0.07
N ASP A 84 -14.52 10.57 0.29
CA ASP A 84 -14.48 11.28 1.57
C ASP A 84 -15.68 10.88 2.45
N ILE A 85 -15.41 10.57 3.72
CA ILE A 85 -16.45 10.05 4.63
C ILE A 85 -17.49 11.10 4.99
N ASP A 86 -17.11 12.37 5.11
CA ASP A 86 -18.03 13.44 5.49
C ASP A 86 -18.87 13.88 4.30
N PHE A 87 -18.26 13.93 3.11
CA PHE A 87 -19.00 14.10 1.87
C PHE A 87 -20.03 12.98 1.70
N PHE A 88 -19.64 11.71 1.85
CA PHE A 88 -20.55 10.57 1.73
C PHE A 88 -21.70 10.58 2.76
N ARG A 89 -21.44 11.03 3.99
CA ARG A 89 -22.48 11.23 5.00
C ARG A 89 -23.48 12.31 4.59
N SER A 90 -23.00 13.35 3.91
CA SER A 90 -23.84 14.46 3.43
C SER A 90 -24.67 14.07 2.20
N ASP A 91 -24.04 13.44 1.21
CA ASP A 91 -24.66 12.97 -0.03
C ASP A 91 -23.92 11.73 -0.57
N PRO A 92 -24.46 10.52 -0.34
CA PRO A 92 -23.85 9.29 -0.86
C PRO A 92 -24.14 9.05 -2.35
N SER A 93 -24.99 9.87 -2.99
CA SER A 93 -25.48 9.62 -4.34
C SER A 93 -24.38 9.57 -5.41
N PRO A 94 -23.37 10.48 -5.41
CA PRO A 94 -22.27 10.42 -6.38
C PRO A 94 -21.48 9.12 -6.32
N PHE A 95 -21.19 8.62 -5.11
CA PHE A 95 -20.50 7.35 -4.92
C PHE A 95 -21.27 6.19 -5.53
N PHE A 96 -22.57 6.07 -5.24
CA PHE A 96 -23.37 4.96 -5.76
C PHE A 96 -23.59 5.05 -7.27
N HIS A 97 -23.67 6.26 -7.83
CA HIS A 97 -23.74 6.47 -9.27
C HIS A 97 -22.45 6.00 -9.97
N PHE A 98 -21.29 6.38 -9.44
CA PHE A 98 -19.99 5.93 -9.94
C PHE A 98 -19.80 4.40 -9.79
N ALA A 99 -20.13 3.87 -8.61
CA ALA A 99 -20.03 2.47 -8.23
C ALA A 99 -20.79 1.53 -9.19
N MET A 100 -21.87 2.00 -9.81
CA MET A 100 -22.71 1.20 -10.71
C MET A 100 -21.95 0.75 -11.97
N ASP A 101 -21.18 1.64 -12.57
CA ASP A 101 -20.45 1.34 -13.80
C ASP A 101 -19.15 0.59 -13.51
N PHE A 102 -18.53 0.88 -12.36
CA PHE A 102 -17.23 0.34 -11.99
C PHE A 102 -17.29 -1.06 -11.36
N PHE A 103 -18.30 -1.36 -10.54
CA PHE A 103 -18.36 -2.62 -9.78
C PHE A 103 -19.20 -3.72 -10.42
N ASN A 104 -19.85 -3.46 -11.56
CA ASN A 104 -20.59 -4.48 -12.32
C ASN A 104 -19.72 -5.24 -13.34
N GLY A 105 -18.43 -4.88 -13.47
CA GLY A 105 -17.49 -5.58 -14.35
C GLY A 105 -17.16 -6.99 -13.83
N THR A 106 -17.05 -7.96 -14.75
CA THR A 106 -16.38 -9.23 -14.46
C THR A 106 -14.93 -9.09 -14.89
N TYR A 107 -14.04 -8.95 -13.92
CA TYR A 107 -12.61 -8.78 -14.15
C TYR A 107 -11.89 -10.12 -13.97
N THR A 108 -10.80 -10.32 -14.70
CA THR A 108 -9.95 -11.51 -14.56
C THR A 108 -8.62 -11.05 -13.96
N PRO A 109 -8.09 -11.73 -12.92
CA PRO A 109 -6.81 -11.34 -12.33
C PRO A 109 -5.69 -11.27 -13.36
N SER A 110 -4.78 -10.29 -13.20
CA SER A 110 -3.64 -10.07 -14.10
C SER A 110 -2.56 -11.16 -13.96
N ARG A 111 -1.51 -11.07 -14.80
CA ARG A 111 -0.31 -11.90 -14.65
C ARG A 111 0.36 -11.65 -13.31
N THR A 112 0.40 -10.39 -12.87
CA THR A 112 0.92 -9.96 -11.57
C THR A 112 0.17 -10.64 -10.42
N HIS A 113 -1.17 -10.66 -10.42
CA HIS A 113 -1.94 -11.38 -9.38
C HIS A 113 -1.60 -12.87 -9.32
N ARG A 114 -1.47 -13.52 -10.49
CA ARG A 114 -1.05 -14.94 -10.57
C ARG A 114 0.38 -15.15 -10.08
N PHE A 115 1.28 -14.20 -10.28
CA PHE A 115 2.63 -14.27 -9.76
C PHE A 115 2.66 -14.21 -8.22
N LEU A 116 1.82 -13.39 -7.58
CA LEU A 116 1.67 -13.42 -6.12
C LEU A 116 1.26 -14.82 -5.65
N ARG A 117 0.35 -15.47 -6.40
CA ARG A 117 -0.05 -16.85 -6.11
C ARG A 117 1.11 -17.84 -6.29
N GLU A 118 1.92 -17.68 -7.34
CA GLU A 118 3.13 -18.49 -7.55
C GLU A 118 4.15 -18.34 -6.42
N LEU A 119 4.37 -17.11 -5.91
CA LEU A 119 5.22 -16.88 -4.74
C LEU A 119 4.68 -17.61 -3.50
N HIS A 120 3.36 -17.65 -3.32
CA HIS A 120 2.74 -18.43 -2.26
C HIS A 120 2.96 -19.94 -2.44
N ASP A 121 2.67 -20.48 -3.63
CA ASP A 121 2.81 -21.90 -3.93
C ASP A 121 4.28 -22.36 -3.79
N ALA A 122 5.23 -21.47 -4.07
CA ALA A 122 6.67 -21.65 -3.86
C ALA A 122 7.11 -21.48 -2.39
N LYS A 123 6.19 -21.19 -1.46
CA LYS A 123 6.44 -20.94 -0.02
C LYS A 123 7.37 -19.76 0.26
N LYS A 124 7.29 -18.72 -0.56
CA LYS A 124 8.08 -17.50 -0.44
C LYS A 124 7.26 -16.32 0.07
N LEU A 125 5.95 -16.31 -0.19
CA LEU A 125 5.08 -15.19 0.19
C LEU A 125 4.75 -15.20 1.69
N LEU A 126 5.19 -14.17 2.41
CA LEU A 126 4.80 -13.91 3.79
C LEU A 126 3.44 -13.20 3.85
N ARG A 127 3.30 -12.09 3.12
CA ARG A 127 2.13 -11.21 3.18
C ARG A 127 1.95 -10.42 1.88
N VAL A 128 0.70 -10.17 1.52
CA VAL A 128 0.34 -9.09 0.57
C VAL A 128 -0.39 -8.00 1.33
N TYR A 129 0.10 -6.77 1.26
CA TYR A 129 -0.64 -5.57 1.65
C TYR A 129 -1.21 -4.95 0.38
N SER A 130 -2.52 -4.98 0.22
CA SER A 130 -3.17 -4.43 -0.95
C SER A 130 -3.88 -3.12 -0.62
N GLN A 131 -3.60 -2.08 -1.39
CA GLN A 131 -4.37 -0.84 -1.40
C GLN A 131 -5.63 -0.96 -2.26
N ASN A 132 -5.77 -2.04 -3.03
CA ASN A 132 -6.90 -2.26 -3.93
C ASN A 132 -8.13 -2.71 -3.15
N ILE A 133 -9.29 -2.38 -3.71
CA ILE A 133 -10.61 -2.77 -3.19
C ILE A 133 -11.35 -3.75 -4.10
N ASP A 134 -10.73 -4.10 -5.24
CA ASP A 134 -11.32 -4.90 -6.32
C ASP A 134 -11.46 -6.39 -5.98
N GLY A 135 -10.61 -6.92 -5.10
CA GLY A 135 -10.64 -8.31 -4.63
C GLY A 135 -9.95 -9.30 -5.57
N LEU A 136 -9.22 -8.84 -6.59
CA LEU A 136 -8.61 -9.72 -7.59
C LEU A 136 -7.48 -10.59 -7.05
N GLU A 137 -6.86 -10.23 -5.92
CA GLU A 137 -5.91 -11.11 -5.23
C GLU A 137 -6.63 -12.35 -4.69
N ALA A 138 -7.82 -12.19 -4.12
CA ALA A 138 -8.62 -13.30 -3.62
C ALA A 138 -9.12 -14.18 -4.78
N ASP A 139 -9.52 -13.58 -5.90
CA ASP A 139 -9.92 -14.30 -7.12
C ASP A 139 -8.76 -15.07 -7.76
N ALA A 140 -7.54 -14.55 -7.68
CA ALA A 140 -6.32 -15.28 -8.04
C ALA A 140 -5.95 -16.39 -7.03
N GLY A 141 -6.69 -16.51 -5.93
CA GLY A 141 -6.46 -17.48 -4.87
C GLY A 141 -5.21 -17.18 -4.05
N VAL A 142 -4.78 -15.92 -3.98
CA VAL A 142 -3.65 -15.48 -3.17
C VAL A 142 -4.10 -15.45 -1.70
N PRO A 143 -3.47 -16.24 -0.81
CA PRO A 143 -3.78 -16.18 0.61
C PRO A 143 -2.98 -15.08 1.30
N ASN A 144 -3.22 -14.87 2.60
CA ASN A 144 -2.50 -13.90 3.42
C ASN A 144 -2.53 -12.47 2.82
N VAL A 145 -3.68 -12.06 2.28
CA VAL A 145 -3.89 -10.69 1.81
C VAL A 145 -4.47 -9.85 2.94
N VAL A 146 -3.86 -8.70 3.20
CA VAL A 146 -4.40 -7.63 4.04
C VAL A 146 -4.92 -6.55 3.10
N ALA A 147 -6.24 -6.42 3.02
CA ALA A 147 -6.90 -5.37 2.26
C ALA A 147 -6.86 -4.06 3.07
N CYS A 148 -5.83 -3.26 2.85
CA CYS A 148 -5.53 -2.08 3.67
C CYS A 148 -6.64 -1.02 3.61
N HIS A 149 -7.29 -0.88 2.45
CA HIS A 149 -8.41 0.04 2.24
C HIS A 149 -9.76 -0.67 2.22
N GLY A 150 -9.84 -1.86 2.82
CA GLY A 150 -11.06 -2.67 2.83
C GLY A 150 -11.38 -3.29 1.47
N SER A 151 -12.61 -3.73 1.28
CA SER A 151 -13.05 -4.38 0.04
C SER A 151 -14.53 -4.17 -0.21
N LEU A 152 -14.97 -4.51 -1.42
CA LEU A 152 -16.37 -4.43 -1.81
C LEU A 152 -17.16 -5.69 -1.45
N ALA A 153 -16.55 -6.67 -0.80
CA ALA A 153 -17.20 -7.96 -0.50
C ALA A 153 -18.43 -7.79 0.42
N THR A 154 -18.33 -6.87 1.38
CA THR A 154 -19.37 -6.60 2.38
C THR A 154 -19.66 -5.11 2.49
N ALA A 155 -20.81 -4.81 3.09
CA ALA A 155 -21.25 -3.46 3.38
C ALA A 155 -21.87 -3.41 4.77
N SER A 156 -21.62 -2.32 5.48
CA SER A 156 -22.11 -2.09 6.84
C SER A 156 -23.07 -0.91 6.91
N CYS A 157 -24.12 -1.06 7.71
CA CYS A 157 -25.05 0.03 7.98
C CYS A 157 -24.37 1.13 8.80
N MET A 158 -24.37 2.35 8.27
CA MET A 158 -23.78 3.52 8.92
C MET A 158 -24.48 3.96 10.23
N LEU A 159 -25.65 3.39 10.56
CA LEU A 159 -26.38 3.70 11.80
C LEU A 159 -26.29 2.59 12.85
N CYS A 160 -26.50 1.33 12.45
CA CYS A 160 -26.61 0.21 13.40
C CYS A 160 -25.46 -0.81 13.30
N GLY A 161 -24.53 -0.64 12.36
CA GLY A 161 -23.41 -1.55 12.15
C GLY A 161 -23.77 -2.93 11.59
N LYS A 162 -25.04 -3.18 11.24
CA LYS A 162 -25.45 -4.44 10.59
C LYS A 162 -24.66 -4.63 9.29
N ASN A 163 -23.92 -5.73 9.22
CA ASN A 163 -23.11 -6.12 8.08
C ASN A 163 -23.88 -7.07 7.15
N ALA A 164 -23.68 -6.95 5.84
CA ALA A 164 -24.22 -7.85 4.83
C ALA A 164 -23.26 -7.97 3.63
N PRO A 165 -23.27 -9.10 2.90
CA PRO A 165 -22.55 -9.19 1.64
C PRO A 165 -23.09 -8.17 0.63
N THR A 166 -22.22 -7.43 -0.04
CA THR A 166 -22.61 -6.36 -0.97
C THR A 166 -23.48 -6.90 -2.12
N SER A 167 -23.23 -8.14 -2.54
CA SER A 167 -24.02 -8.86 -3.54
C SER A 167 -25.51 -8.99 -3.18
N THR A 168 -25.87 -8.91 -1.90
CA THR A 168 -27.26 -8.97 -1.43
C THR A 168 -27.99 -7.63 -1.54
N LEU A 169 -27.27 -6.52 -1.73
CA LEU A 169 -27.84 -5.17 -1.76
C LEU A 169 -28.49 -4.78 -3.09
N ARG A 170 -28.39 -5.64 -4.12
CA ARG A 170 -28.94 -5.39 -5.46
C ARG A 170 -28.59 -4.00 -5.99
N LEU A 171 -27.31 -3.62 -5.87
CA LEU A 171 -26.84 -2.27 -6.20
C LEU A 171 -27.26 -1.84 -7.62
N SER A 172 -27.24 -2.75 -8.59
CA SER A 172 -27.71 -2.48 -9.95
C SER A 172 -29.19 -2.06 -10.03
N GLU A 173 -30.09 -2.71 -9.29
CA GLU A 173 -31.51 -2.34 -9.26
C GLU A 173 -31.74 -1.04 -8.48
N VAL A 174 -31.07 -0.89 -7.34
CA VAL A 174 -31.20 0.27 -6.44
C VAL A 174 -30.70 1.54 -7.14
N VAL A 175 -29.54 1.48 -7.78
CA VAL A 175 -28.98 2.65 -8.46
C VAL A 175 -29.70 2.95 -9.78
N ALA A 176 -30.19 1.95 -10.52
CA ALA A 176 -31.02 2.19 -11.71
C ALA A 176 -32.31 2.97 -11.38
N ALA A 177 -32.80 2.84 -10.15
CA ALA A 177 -33.93 3.60 -9.63
C ALA A 177 -33.53 4.97 -9.02
N ASN A 178 -32.27 5.40 -9.17
CA ASN A 178 -31.68 6.55 -8.47
C ASN A 178 -31.90 6.49 -6.94
N ALA A 179 -31.84 5.29 -6.37
CA ALA A 179 -31.99 5.06 -4.94
C ALA A 179 -30.65 4.73 -4.28
N ILE A 180 -30.63 4.82 -2.95
CA ILE A 180 -29.47 4.52 -2.10
C ILE A 180 -29.79 3.23 -1.31
N PRO A 181 -28.87 2.26 -1.23
CA PRO A 181 -29.11 1.03 -0.49
C PRO A 181 -29.22 1.32 1.01
N ARG A 182 -30.30 0.84 1.62
CA ARG A 182 -30.62 1.11 3.03
C ARG A 182 -30.84 -0.19 3.81
N CYS A 183 -30.43 -0.13 5.07
CA CYS A 183 -30.73 -1.14 6.08
C CYS A 183 -32.20 -1.02 6.53
N ASP A 184 -32.72 -2.08 7.14
CA ASP A 184 -34.07 -2.11 7.75
C ASP A 184 -34.30 -1.00 8.80
N CYS A 185 -33.22 -0.49 9.41
CA CYS A 185 -33.27 0.62 10.35
C CYS A 185 -33.27 2.02 9.69
N GLY A 186 -33.25 2.07 8.36
CA GLY A 186 -33.21 3.31 7.55
C GLY A 186 -31.82 3.86 7.25
N GLY A 187 -30.77 3.33 7.88
CA GLY A 187 -29.38 3.77 7.66
C GLY A 187 -28.84 3.33 6.30
N VAL A 188 -27.91 4.11 5.73
CA VAL A 188 -27.24 3.78 4.45
C VAL A 188 -26.33 2.56 4.63
N MET A 189 -26.39 1.62 3.68
CA MET A 189 -25.47 0.49 3.59
C MET A 189 -24.25 0.91 2.79
N LYS A 190 -23.15 1.23 3.46
CA LYS A 190 -21.89 1.64 2.81
C LYS A 190 -21.01 0.40 2.60
N PRO A 191 -20.42 0.19 1.41
CA PRO A 191 -19.39 -0.83 1.23
C PRO A 191 -18.24 -0.66 2.23
N ASP A 192 -17.67 -1.77 2.70
CA ASP A 192 -16.61 -1.82 3.72
C ASP A 192 -15.23 -1.51 3.12
N ILE A 193 -15.18 -0.40 2.39
CA ILE A 193 -13.97 0.26 1.89
C ILE A 193 -13.63 1.45 2.79
N THR A 194 -12.36 1.71 3.02
CA THR A 194 -11.92 2.82 3.86
C THR A 194 -11.94 4.11 3.06
N PHE A 195 -12.71 5.10 3.52
CA PHE A 195 -12.75 6.44 2.93
C PHE A 195 -11.71 7.35 3.58
N PHE A 196 -11.34 8.43 2.91
CA PHE A 196 -10.59 9.53 3.51
C PHE A 196 -11.33 10.04 4.76
N GLY A 197 -10.56 10.38 5.80
CA GLY A 197 -11.09 10.72 7.12
C GLY A 197 -11.50 9.52 7.98
N GLN A 198 -11.33 8.28 7.52
CA GLN A 198 -11.52 7.08 8.34
C GLN A 198 -10.18 6.45 8.75
N ALA A 199 -10.13 5.96 9.99
CA ALA A 199 -9.02 5.14 10.44
C ALA A 199 -8.94 3.82 9.66
N LEU A 200 -7.73 3.38 9.35
CA LEU A 200 -7.51 2.04 8.80
C LEU A 200 -7.81 0.96 9.85
N ALA A 201 -8.05 -0.27 9.39
CA ALA A 201 -8.29 -1.40 10.28
C ALA A 201 -7.07 -1.69 11.18
N PRO A 202 -7.24 -1.87 12.50
CA PRO A 202 -6.14 -2.18 13.41
C PRO A 202 -5.32 -3.42 13.02
N SER A 203 -5.96 -4.37 12.32
CA SER A 203 -5.34 -5.59 11.82
C SER A 203 -4.17 -5.34 10.87
N ILE A 204 -4.11 -4.19 10.21
CA ILE A 204 -2.98 -3.83 9.33
C ILE A 204 -1.72 -3.65 10.16
N ARG A 205 -1.80 -2.83 11.21
CA ARG A 205 -0.70 -2.60 12.16
C ARG A 205 -0.31 -3.88 12.90
N GLU A 206 -1.30 -4.68 13.33
CA GLU A 206 -1.04 -5.98 13.97
C GLU A 206 -0.30 -6.94 13.04
N SER A 207 -0.71 -7.02 11.77
CA SER A 207 -0.04 -7.84 10.76
C SER A 207 1.38 -7.36 10.53
N LEU A 208 1.57 -6.05 10.39
CA LEU A 208 2.87 -5.45 10.13
C LEU A 208 3.86 -5.68 11.29
N ALA A 209 3.40 -5.57 12.54
CA ALA A 209 4.20 -5.91 13.71
C ALA A 209 4.60 -7.40 13.77
N MET A 210 3.76 -8.30 13.23
CA MET A 210 4.06 -9.74 13.14
C MET A 210 4.98 -10.10 11.97
N ASP A 211 4.96 -9.31 10.90
CA ASP A 211 5.64 -9.60 9.64
C ASP A 211 7.02 -8.93 9.59
N ALA A 212 7.17 -7.72 10.15
CA ALA A 212 8.44 -6.97 10.23
C ALA A 212 9.64 -7.76 10.77
N PRO A 213 9.55 -8.60 11.82
CA PRO A 213 10.69 -9.38 12.30
C PRO A 213 11.02 -10.62 11.43
N LYS A 214 10.21 -10.93 10.42
CA LYS A 214 10.35 -12.13 9.57
C LYS A 214 10.72 -11.80 8.13
N VAL A 215 10.31 -10.64 7.65
CA VAL A 215 10.48 -10.25 6.26
C VAL A 215 11.96 -10.26 5.86
N ASP A 216 12.25 -10.82 4.69
CA ASP A 216 13.60 -10.86 4.11
C ASP A 216 13.67 -10.19 2.72
N LEU A 217 12.54 -9.75 2.17
CA LEU A 217 12.43 -8.97 0.93
C LEU A 217 11.09 -8.21 0.90
N LEU A 218 11.12 -6.92 0.55
CA LEU A 218 9.95 -6.15 0.17
C LEU A 218 9.89 -5.98 -1.35
N ILE A 219 8.71 -6.14 -1.92
CA ILE A 219 8.44 -5.78 -3.32
C ILE A 219 7.24 -4.82 -3.33
N VAL A 220 7.42 -3.65 -3.91
CA VAL A 220 6.35 -2.68 -4.15
C VAL A 220 5.94 -2.76 -5.61
N ILE A 221 4.66 -2.99 -5.90
CA ILE A 221 4.18 -3.22 -7.26
C ILE A 221 2.97 -2.33 -7.58
N GLY A 222 3.09 -1.51 -8.62
CA GLY A 222 1.96 -0.79 -9.22
C GLY A 222 1.27 0.19 -8.28
N THR A 223 2.03 0.98 -7.53
CA THR A 223 1.49 2.00 -6.62
C THR A 223 2.32 3.28 -6.65
N SER A 224 1.65 4.43 -6.50
CA SER A 224 2.31 5.73 -6.38
C SER A 224 2.79 6.05 -4.96
N LEU A 225 2.44 5.23 -3.96
CA LEU A 225 2.77 5.44 -2.54
C LEU A 225 2.39 6.83 -1.99
N GLN A 226 1.32 7.44 -2.51
CA GLN A 226 0.87 8.78 -2.06
C GLN A 226 -0.16 8.75 -0.92
N VAL A 227 -0.63 7.58 -0.50
CA VAL A 227 -1.72 7.45 0.50
C VAL A 227 -1.20 6.76 1.76
N SER A 228 -0.96 7.58 2.78
CA SER A 228 -0.62 7.17 4.15
C SER A 228 -1.85 6.57 4.84
N PRO A 229 -1.67 5.64 5.81
CA PRO A 229 -0.40 5.09 6.34
C PRO A 229 0.16 3.90 5.56
N VAL A 230 -0.49 3.46 4.47
CA VAL A 230 -0.02 2.30 3.70
C VAL A 230 1.26 2.61 2.92
N SER A 231 1.41 3.86 2.46
CA SER A 231 2.64 4.36 1.81
C SER A 231 3.89 4.25 2.68
N ASP A 232 3.73 4.13 4.00
CA ASP A 232 4.81 4.23 4.97
C ASP A 232 5.35 2.84 5.36
N ILE A 233 4.73 1.76 4.87
CA ILE A 233 5.19 0.38 5.06
C ILE A 233 6.67 0.20 4.69
N PRO A 234 7.20 0.72 3.56
CA PRO A 234 8.61 0.57 3.22
C PRO A 234 9.56 1.13 4.28
N ALA A 235 9.19 2.23 4.94
CA ALA A 235 9.98 2.81 6.03
C ALA A 235 9.79 2.09 7.38
N TYR A 236 8.69 1.35 7.56
CA TYR A 236 8.45 0.57 8.77
C TYR A 236 9.29 -0.71 8.84
N LEU A 237 9.62 -1.31 7.69
CA LEU A 237 10.38 -2.56 7.69
C LEU A 237 11.84 -2.34 8.11
N PRO A 238 12.54 -3.37 8.64
CA PRO A 238 13.94 -3.26 9.01
C PRO A 238 14.80 -2.72 7.85
N ARG A 239 15.72 -1.80 8.15
CA ARG A 239 16.52 -1.06 7.14
C ARG A 239 17.42 -1.95 6.28
N ASP A 240 17.77 -3.12 6.77
CA ASP A 240 18.59 -4.13 6.10
C ASP A 240 17.76 -5.05 5.19
N VAL A 241 16.43 -4.91 5.18
CA VAL A 241 15.55 -5.62 4.25
C VAL A 241 15.69 -4.98 2.86
N PRO A 242 16.05 -5.77 1.83
CA PRO A 242 16.07 -5.29 0.47
C PRO A 242 14.67 -4.92 -0.03
N GLN A 243 14.57 -3.84 -0.81
CA GLN A 243 13.31 -3.33 -1.33
C GLN A 243 13.39 -3.12 -2.84
N LEU A 244 12.50 -3.79 -3.56
CA LEU A 244 12.38 -3.70 -5.03
C LEU A 244 11.13 -2.91 -5.41
N LEU A 245 11.24 -2.08 -6.44
CA LEU A 245 10.10 -1.40 -7.06
C LEU A 245 9.79 -2.02 -8.43
N ILE A 246 8.51 -2.29 -8.69
CA ILE A 246 7.97 -2.63 -10.01
C ILE A 246 6.82 -1.66 -10.29
N ASN A 247 7.05 -0.65 -11.12
CA ASN A 247 6.03 0.39 -11.33
C ASN A 247 6.17 1.04 -12.72
N MET A 248 5.19 1.83 -13.15
CA MET A 248 5.33 2.59 -14.40
C MET A 248 6.34 3.72 -14.27
N GLU A 249 6.45 4.31 -13.08
CA GLU A 249 7.26 5.49 -12.78
C GLU A 249 8.07 5.23 -11.51
N SER A 250 9.21 5.89 -11.38
CA SER A 250 9.95 5.90 -10.13
C SER A 250 9.13 6.56 -9.02
N VAL A 251 9.23 6.04 -7.80
CA VAL A 251 8.57 6.62 -6.63
C VAL A 251 9.49 6.50 -5.41
N ILE A 252 9.46 7.51 -4.55
CA ILE A 252 10.20 7.51 -3.29
C ILE A 252 9.20 7.32 -2.15
N ALA A 253 9.36 6.24 -1.40
CA ALA A 253 8.60 6.05 -0.18
C ALA A 253 9.07 7.06 0.88
N ARG A 254 8.11 7.63 1.63
CA ARG A 254 8.40 8.55 2.74
C ARG A 254 9.43 7.92 3.70
N GLY A 255 10.42 8.69 4.15
CA GLY A 255 11.47 8.19 5.04
C GLY A 255 12.51 7.27 4.39
N THR A 256 12.55 7.20 3.06
CA THR A 256 13.55 6.46 2.26
C THR A 256 14.23 7.38 1.25
N ASP A 257 15.39 6.98 0.72
CA ASP A 257 16.10 7.63 -0.41
C ASP A 257 15.87 6.87 -1.75
N GLY A 258 14.79 6.10 -1.82
CA GLY A 258 14.43 5.28 -2.99
C GLY A 258 14.49 3.77 -2.73
N PHE A 259 14.29 3.00 -3.81
CA PHE A 259 14.33 1.54 -3.79
C PHE A 259 15.71 1.01 -4.20
N ASP A 260 16.06 -0.20 -3.77
CA ASP A 260 17.38 -0.77 -4.08
C ASP A 260 17.53 -1.04 -5.58
N VAL A 261 16.47 -1.57 -6.20
CA VAL A 261 16.38 -1.78 -7.65
C VAL A 261 14.98 -1.38 -8.11
N GLU A 262 14.93 -0.60 -9.19
CA GLU A 262 13.70 -0.11 -9.79
C GLU A 262 13.50 -0.72 -11.17
N LEU A 263 12.38 -1.42 -11.33
CA LEU A 263 12.01 -2.11 -12.55
C LEU A 263 10.80 -1.39 -13.16
N LEU A 264 11.08 -0.44 -14.05
CA LEU A 264 10.10 0.49 -14.57
C LEU A 264 9.43 -0.02 -15.84
N GLY A 265 8.10 -0.08 -15.86
CA GLY A 265 7.30 -0.52 -16.99
C GLY A 265 6.00 -1.19 -16.55
N ALA A 266 5.27 -1.74 -17.52
CA ALA A 266 4.03 -2.45 -17.23
C ALA A 266 4.30 -3.62 -16.26
N CYS A 267 3.58 -3.65 -15.13
CA CYS A 267 3.83 -4.62 -14.05
C CYS A 267 3.81 -6.08 -14.55
N ASP A 268 2.86 -6.41 -15.43
CA ASP A 268 2.75 -7.75 -16.02
C ASP A 268 3.98 -8.13 -16.86
N THR A 269 4.57 -7.18 -17.60
CA THR A 269 5.79 -7.41 -18.41
C THR A 269 6.99 -7.67 -17.51
N VAL A 270 7.19 -6.84 -16.50
CA VAL A 270 8.30 -6.96 -15.55
C VAL A 270 8.21 -8.27 -14.77
N VAL A 271 7.02 -8.61 -14.29
CA VAL A 271 6.77 -9.84 -13.53
C VAL A 271 6.98 -11.08 -14.39
N GLU A 272 6.58 -11.07 -15.66
CA GLU A 272 6.85 -12.18 -16.58
C GLU A 272 8.36 -12.38 -16.78
N TYR A 273 9.11 -11.29 -16.95
CA TYR A 273 10.57 -11.34 -17.01
C TYR A 273 11.17 -11.97 -15.75
N LEU A 274 10.77 -11.50 -14.56
CA LEU A 274 11.28 -12.01 -13.29
C LEU A 274 10.93 -13.49 -13.08
N HIS A 275 9.72 -13.90 -13.44
CA HIS A 275 9.29 -15.30 -13.38
C HIS A 275 10.22 -16.20 -14.23
N HIS A 276 10.49 -15.81 -15.47
CA HIS A 276 11.41 -16.54 -16.34
C HIS A 276 12.84 -16.52 -15.80
N ALA A 277 13.32 -15.35 -15.36
CA ALA A 277 14.65 -15.21 -14.81
C ALA A 277 14.84 -16.10 -13.58
N MET A 278 13.86 -16.19 -12.69
CA MET A 278 13.88 -17.09 -11.54
C MET A 278 14.00 -18.58 -11.92
N ALA A 279 13.40 -19.01 -13.04
CA ALA A 279 13.35 -20.40 -13.48
C ALA A 279 14.59 -20.87 -14.25
N THR A 280 15.28 -19.97 -14.96
CA THR A 280 16.50 -20.29 -15.73
C THR A 280 17.75 -20.28 -14.84
N THR A 281 18.73 -21.14 -15.09
CA THR A 281 20.13 -20.87 -14.69
C THR A 281 20.65 -19.71 -15.56
N ASN A 282 21.41 -18.76 -14.98
CA ASN A 282 21.74 -17.40 -15.47
C ASN A 282 21.93 -17.11 -16.98
N ASP A 283 22.09 -18.09 -17.89
CA ASP A 283 22.38 -17.86 -19.32
C ASP A 283 21.14 -17.79 -20.25
N GLU A 284 19.92 -18.13 -19.82
CA GLU A 284 18.74 -18.21 -20.73
C GLU A 284 17.68 -17.10 -20.56
N ALA A 285 17.68 -16.36 -19.45
CA ALA A 285 16.67 -15.33 -19.13
C ALA A 285 16.62 -14.15 -20.13
N ALA A 286 17.75 -13.85 -20.78
CA ALA A 286 17.90 -12.69 -21.68
C ALA A 286 17.08 -12.80 -22.98
N THR A 287 16.43 -13.94 -23.25
CA THR A 287 15.76 -14.21 -24.53
C THR A 287 14.27 -13.87 -24.56
N VAL A 288 13.62 -13.57 -23.43
CA VAL A 288 12.16 -13.48 -23.36
C VAL A 288 11.59 -12.05 -23.51
N ALA A 289 12.34 -10.99 -23.23
CA ALA A 289 11.82 -9.61 -23.29
C ALA A 289 12.74 -8.57 -23.98
N GLY A 290 13.92 -8.98 -24.48
CA GLY A 290 15.01 -8.04 -24.78
C GLY A 290 15.65 -7.51 -23.49
N SER A 291 16.90 -7.04 -23.58
CA SER A 291 17.57 -6.44 -22.41
C SER A 291 16.87 -5.12 -22.05
N PRO A 292 16.44 -4.91 -20.80
CA PRO A 292 15.86 -3.63 -20.37
C PRO A 292 16.91 -2.52 -20.51
N HIS A 293 16.45 -1.31 -20.76
CA HIS A 293 17.33 -0.14 -20.79
C HIS A 293 17.76 0.18 -19.37
N HIS A 294 19.08 0.18 -19.11
CA HIS A 294 19.64 0.39 -17.78
C HIS A 294 20.07 1.85 -17.61
N HIS A 295 19.58 2.49 -16.55
CA HIS A 295 20.05 3.76 -16.04
C HIS A 295 20.76 3.50 -14.71
N GLU A 296 22.04 3.88 -14.67
CA GLU A 296 22.82 3.79 -13.44
C GLU A 296 22.19 4.68 -12.34
N PRO A 297 22.25 4.28 -11.07
CA PRO A 297 22.94 3.07 -10.59
C PRO A 297 22.05 1.81 -10.56
N ASN A 298 20.73 1.93 -10.66
CA ASN A 298 19.82 0.84 -10.25
C ASN A 298 18.43 0.82 -10.93
N VAL A 299 18.25 1.52 -12.05
CA VAL A 299 16.94 1.65 -12.72
C VAL A 299 16.93 0.88 -14.04
N TYR A 300 15.91 0.05 -14.26
CA TYR A 300 15.77 -0.80 -15.44
C TYR A 300 14.40 -0.59 -16.09
N CYS A 301 14.39 -0.04 -17.30
CA CYS A 301 13.16 0.24 -18.05
C CYS A 301 12.79 -0.91 -19.00
N PHE A 302 11.60 -1.47 -18.79
CA PHE A 302 10.97 -2.55 -19.56
C PHE A 302 9.93 -1.97 -20.52
N GLY A 303 10.36 -1.65 -21.75
CA GLY A 303 9.51 -1.17 -22.83
C GLY A 303 10.22 -1.22 -24.18
N THR A 304 9.48 -1.44 -25.27
CA THR A 304 10.05 -1.52 -26.63
C THR A 304 10.28 -0.16 -27.27
N ASP A 305 9.48 0.86 -26.91
CA ASP A 305 9.40 2.13 -27.65
C ASP A 305 9.49 3.38 -26.76
N ALA A 306 9.56 3.23 -25.43
CA ALA A 306 9.65 4.34 -24.50
C ALA A 306 10.51 3.98 -23.29
N CYS A 307 11.42 4.88 -22.93
CA CYS A 307 12.05 4.86 -21.62
C CYS A 307 11.11 5.53 -20.62
N TYR A 308 10.85 4.86 -19.50
CA TYR A 308 10.00 5.38 -18.43
C TYR A 308 10.78 6.23 -17.41
N TRP A 309 12.09 6.33 -17.58
CA TRP A 309 12.95 7.19 -16.78
C TRP A 309 13.09 8.56 -17.45
N SER A 310 12.92 9.64 -16.66
CA SER A 310 13.23 11.00 -17.07
C SER A 310 14.49 11.48 -16.37
N ASP A 311 15.51 11.88 -17.13
CA ASP A 311 16.75 12.47 -16.60
C ASP A 311 16.54 13.89 -15.99
N ASP A 312 15.33 14.43 -16.05
CA ASP A 312 14.99 15.80 -15.61
C ASP A 312 14.73 15.91 -14.08
N GLU A 313 14.79 14.81 -13.34
CA GLU A 313 14.74 14.82 -11.88
C GLU A 313 16.14 14.50 -11.32
N ASP A 314 16.91 15.54 -11.00
CA ASP A 314 18.12 15.43 -10.16
C ASP A 314 17.71 14.91 -8.76
N ASP A 315 17.47 13.61 -8.64
CA ASP A 315 17.10 12.93 -7.40
C ASP A 315 18.31 12.47 -6.59
N ASP A 316 19.51 12.43 -7.21
CA ASP A 316 20.75 12.07 -6.53
C ASP A 316 21.19 13.07 -5.42
N GLU A 317 20.59 14.27 -5.36
CA GLU A 317 20.83 15.25 -4.28
C GLU A 317 19.70 15.36 -3.24
N LYS A 318 18.57 14.67 -3.41
CA LYS A 318 17.47 14.74 -2.45
C LYS A 318 17.64 13.66 -1.40
N GLY A 319 18.06 14.08 -0.21
CA GLY A 319 17.97 13.25 0.98
C GLY A 319 16.54 12.73 1.21
N PRO A 320 16.37 11.73 2.09
CA PRO A 320 15.08 11.11 2.34
C PRO A 320 14.01 12.16 2.64
N LEU A 321 12.86 12.07 1.99
CA LEU A 321 11.73 12.97 2.24
C LEU A 321 11.30 12.81 3.70
N VAL A 322 11.60 13.84 4.51
CA VAL A 322 11.18 13.95 5.92
C VAL A 322 9.87 14.74 5.94
N ASP A 323 8.95 14.35 6.82
CA ASP A 323 7.70 15.09 7.01
C ASP A 323 7.96 16.51 7.53
N ASP A 324 7.51 17.51 6.78
CA ASP A 324 7.37 18.89 7.27
C ASP A 324 6.23 18.98 8.31
N TYR A 325 5.28 18.03 8.32
CA TYR A 325 4.11 18.02 9.21
C TYR A 325 3.69 16.61 9.66
N PHE A 326 3.14 16.47 10.87
CA PHE A 326 2.48 15.24 11.35
C PHE A 326 1.16 15.53 12.10
N GLN A 327 0.23 14.58 12.09
CA GLN A 327 -0.98 14.67 12.92
C GLN A 327 -0.74 14.04 14.29
N CYS A 328 -0.99 14.77 15.37
CA CYS A 328 -0.81 14.28 16.73
C CYS A 328 -1.95 13.32 17.13
N ASP A 329 -1.65 12.07 17.45
CA ASP A 329 -2.65 11.07 17.86
C ASP A 329 -3.34 11.37 19.19
N GLY A 330 -2.73 12.22 20.02
CA GLY A 330 -3.31 12.64 21.30
C GLY A 330 -4.42 13.69 21.16
N CYS A 331 -4.29 14.63 20.22
CA CYS A 331 -5.22 15.76 20.07
C CYS A 331 -5.80 15.92 18.66
N ALA A 332 -5.39 15.09 17.70
CA ALA A 332 -5.73 15.14 16.28
C ALA A 332 -5.34 16.43 15.54
N GLU A 333 -4.53 17.29 16.16
CA GLU A 333 -4.02 18.52 15.53
C GLU A 333 -2.83 18.22 14.62
N GLU A 334 -2.74 18.94 13.50
CA GLU A 334 -1.57 18.93 12.62
C GLU A 334 -0.45 19.80 13.22
N VAL A 335 0.79 19.30 13.16
CA VAL A 335 1.97 19.90 13.79
C VAL A 335 3.08 20.01 12.75
N ASP A 336 3.60 21.22 12.58
CA ASP A 336 4.79 21.50 11.76
C ASP A 336 6.06 21.00 12.48
N CYS A 337 6.81 20.12 11.84
CA CYS A 337 8.05 19.54 12.34
C CYS A 337 9.21 20.57 12.37
N GLU A 338 9.13 21.67 11.62
CA GLU A 338 10.11 22.77 11.70
C GLU A 338 9.85 23.66 12.93
N GLU A 339 8.59 23.80 13.34
CA GLU A 339 8.20 24.68 14.44
C GLU A 339 8.09 23.97 15.80
N ALA A 340 7.86 22.66 15.82
CA ALA A 340 7.64 21.90 17.06
C ALA A 340 8.20 20.47 17.02
N PRO A 341 8.69 19.96 18.17
CA PRO A 341 9.26 18.62 18.25
C PRO A 341 8.20 17.52 18.08
N ARG A 342 8.56 16.45 17.37
CA ARG A 342 7.73 15.25 17.19
C ARG A 342 8.13 14.18 18.20
N TYR A 343 7.19 13.74 19.03
CA TYR A 343 7.42 12.64 19.98
C TYR A 343 6.77 11.36 19.46
N SER A 344 7.55 10.54 18.75
CA SER A 344 7.07 9.30 18.16
C SER A 344 7.15 8.15 19.15
N CYS A 345 6.09 7.36 19.30
CA CYS A 345 6.05 6.16 20.14
C CYS A 345 7.07 5.09 19.68
N THR A 346 8.02 4.70 20.53
CA THR A 346 9.12 3.75 20.19
C THR A 346 8.66 2.36 19.78
N THR A 347 7.36 2.08 19.92
CA THR A 347 6.74 0.78 19.62
C THR A 347 5.67 0.89 18.51
N CYS A 348 5.02 2.03 18.33
CA CYS A 348 3.96 2.26 17.33
C CYS A 348 4.41 3.32 16.31
N PHE A 349 4.25 3.04 15.02
CA PHE A 349 4.80 3.88 13.94
C PHE A 349 3.91 5.04 13.51
N ASP A 350 2.62 4.88 13.78
CA ASP A 350 1.53 5.80 13.49
C ASP A 350 1.05 6.46 14.77
N TYR A 351 1.91 6.55 15.79
CA TYR A 351 1.56 7.17 17.05
C TYR A 351 2.56 8.25 17.44
N ASP A 352 2.24 9.47 17.04
CA ASP A 352 3.03 10.66 17.22
C ASP A 352 2.31 11.64 18.14
N LEU A 353 3.06 12.18 19.09
CA LEU A 353 2.54 13.19 20.01
C LEU A 353 3.24 14.52 19.77
N CYS A 354 2.46 15.59 19.74
CA CYS A 354 3.00 16.93 19.96
C CYS A 354 3.57 17.06 21.38
N GLU A 355 4.39 18.08 21.61
CA GLU A 355 5.01 18.31 22.92
C GLU A 355 3.99 18.34 24.07
N ALA A 356 2.86 19.01 23.89
CA ALA A 356 1.81 19.11 24.90
C ALA A 356 1.17 17.75 25.21
N CYS A 357 0.94 16.93 24.20
CA CYS A 357 0.37 15.60 24.36
C CYS A 357 1.38 14.62 24.97
N HIS A 358 2.65 14.71 24.59
CA HIS A 358 3.71 13.91 25.20
C HIS A 358 3.94 14.27 26.68
N ALA A 359 3.80 15.55 27.04
CA ALA A 359 3.88 15.99 28.44
C ALA A 359 2.69 15.49 29.30
N SER A 360 1.59 15.06 28.67
CA SER A 360 0.41 14.55 29.38
C SER A 360 0.55 13.06 29.71
N ASP A 361 0.72 12.73 30.98
CA ASP A 361 0.73 11.34 31.44
C ASP A 361 -0.59 10.62 31.15
N ALA A 362 -1.72 11.34 31.10
CA ALA A 362 -3.01 10.76 30.72
C ALA A 362 -3.06 10.33 29.25
N VAL A 363 -2.47 11.13 28.35
CA VAL A 363 -2.43 10.83 26.91
C VAL A 363 -1.44 9.71 26.60
N LYS A 364 -0.28 9.69 27.29
CA LYS A 364 0.64 8.55 27.21
C LYS A 364 0.00 7.28 27.79
N ALA A 365 -0.72 7.39 28.91
CA ALA A 365 -1.40 6.24 29.52
C ALA A 365 -2.55 5.70 28.64
N SER A 366 -3.24 6.54 27.86
CA SER A 366 -4.24 6.05 26.90
C SER A 366 -3.65 5.24 25.76
N HIS A 367 -2.34 5.36 25.52
CA HIS A 367 -1.61 4.57 24.54
C HIS A 367 -0.94 3.37 25.21
N TYR A 368 -1.52 2.17 25.02
CA TYR A 368 -0.99 0.91 25.57
C TYR A 368 -0.74 0.95 27.09
N ASP A 369 -1.67 1.52 27.85
CA ASP A 369 -1.57 1.66 29.32
C ASP A 369 -0.26 2.35 29.78
N GLY A 370 0.32 3.20 28.92
CA GLY A 370 1.57 3.92 29.19
C GLY A 370 2.83 3.05 29.16
N GLN A 371 2.75 1.84 28.60
CA GLN A 371 3.90 0.93 28.53
C GLN A 371 4.88 1.28 27.42
N HIS A 372 4.46 2.09 26.45
CA HIS A 372 5.32 2.48 25.35
C HIS A 372 6.13 3.74 25.68
N GLU A 373 7.39 3.75 25.27
CA GLU A 373 8.27 4.91 25.39
C GLU A 373 8.11 5.80 24.14
N PHE A 374 8.61 7.04 24.20
CA PHE A 374 8.57 8.00 23.09
C PHE A 374 9.99 8.51 22.84
N ALA A 375 10.37 8.71 21.57
CA ALA A 375 11.61 9.40 21.23
C ALA A 375 11.30 10.73 20.55
N LEU A 376 12.18 11.69 20.83
CA LEU A 376 12.16 13.03 20.30
C LEU A 376 12.80 13.05 18.89
N HIS A 377 12.11 13.66 17.94
CA HIS A 377 12.55 13.93 16.58
C HIS A 377 12.54 15.44 16.34
#